data_AF-A0A3S0DDG1-F1
#
_entry.id   AF-A0A3S0DDG1-F1
#
_cell.length_a   1.000
_cell.length_b   1.000
_cell.length_c   1.000
_cell.angle_alpha   90.00
_cell.angle_beta   90.00
_cell.angle_gamma   90.00
#
_symmetry.space_group_name_H-M   'P 1'
#
loop_
_entity.id
_entity.type
_entity.pdbx_description
1 polymer ?
#
loop_
_entity_poly.entity_id
_entity_poly.type
_entity_poly.pdbx_seq_one_letter_code
_entity_poly.pdbx_strand_id
1 'polypeptide(L)'
;MHSVILHSETDSDTFPYSYLLEWDWPEHIELLLRRLIWARLVELTDDNADQSKVSESDHLAAKVCWMIAKNPQTSPAVLDVLASVDSSVFAERIAENPNAAPSTLARLAGHASPAVRIAVAENINTPVEILNILVNDEHADVRFSMAENHNLSEELLQLLAADENCYVAHRARRTLNRIAPPALVKMPMSFNQRARVSLRKVAMS
;
A
#
# COMPACT_ATOMS: atom_id res chain seq x y z
N MET A 1 -50.21 8.49 34.89
CA MET A 1 -48.90 9.01 35.37
C MET A 1 -47.85 8.60 34.35
N HIS A 2 -47.33 9.55 33.59
CA HIS A 2 -45.92 9.74 33.24
C HIS A 2 -45.85 10.90 32.25
N SER A 3 -45.37 12.03 32.74
CA SER A 3 -44.93 13.15 31.92
C SER A 3 -43.68 12.74 31.15
N VAL A 4 -43.60 13.08 29.87
CA VAL A 4 -42.31 13.21 29.18
C VAL A 4 -42.30 14.58 28.51
N ILE A 5 -41.33 15.33 28.97
CA ILE A 5 -40.97 16.69 28.59
C ILE A 5 -40.34 16.63 27.19
N LEU A 6 -40.88 17.36 26.22
CA LEU A 6 -40.16 17.69 24.98
C LEU A 6 -39.49 19.04 25.18
N HIS A 7 -38.17 19.03 25.41
CA HIS A 7 -37.34 20.22 25.25
C HIS A 7 -37.02 20.42 23.77
N SER A 8 -37.04 21.70 23.44
CA SER A 8 -36.83 22.39 22.18
C SER A 8 -35.58 22.03 21.40
N GLU A 9 -35.78 22.03 20.08
CA GLU A 9 -34.87 22.40 18.99
C GLU A 9 -33.63 23.23 19.40
N THR A 10 -32.44 22.77 18.98
CA THR A 10 -31.50 23.51 18.12
C THR A 10 -30.42 22.55 17.62
N ASP A 11 -30.68 21.83 16.52
CA ASP A 11 -29.66 21.10 15.76
C ASP A 11 -29.30 21.96 14.54
N SER A 12 -28.37 22.91 14.71
CA SER A 12 -27.82 23.70 13.59
C SER A 12 -26.34 23.42 13.30
N ASP A 13 -25.74 22.42 13.95
CA ASP A 13 -24.32 22.09 13.81
C ASP A 13 -24.07 20.75 13.09
N THR A 14 -25.06 20.25 12.35
CA THR A 14 -24.91 19.00 11.62
C THR A 14 -24.08 19.21 10.36
N PHE A 15 -22.78 18.94 10.50
CA PHE A 15 -21.83 18.82 9.40
C PHE A 15 -22.43 17.88 8.33
N PRO A 16 -22.57 18.30 7.05
CA PRO A 16 -23.36 17.58 6.03
C PRO A 16 -22.78 16.23 5.57
N TYR A 17 -21.81 15.68 6.30
CA TYR A 17 -21.15 14.39 6.09
C TYR A 17 -20.92 13.61 7.40
N SER A 18 -21.53 14.02 8.52
CA SER A 18 -21.36 13.36 9.83
C SER A 18 -21.74 11.87 9.80
N TYR A 19 -22.71 11.50 8.97
CA TYR A 19 -23.16 10.12 8.76
C TYR A 19 -22.14 9.22 8.03
N LEU A 20 -21.12 9.78 7.38
CA LEU A 20 -20.02 8.99 6.78
C LEU A 20 -18.93 8.63 7.79
N LEU A 21 -18.99 9.19 9.00
CA LEU A 21 -18.01 9.07 10.07
C LEU A 21 -18.58 8.34 11.29
N GLU A 22 -19.57 7.44 11.12
CA GLU A 22 -20.06 6.58 12.22
C GLU A 22 -18.98 5.57 12.64
N TRP A 23 -17.99 6.03 13.39
CA TRP A 23 -16.99 5.25 14.12
C TRP A 23 -16.82 5.86 15.51
N ASP A 24 -16.63 4.99 16.50
CA ASP A 24 -16.41 5.34 17.91
C ASP A 24 -14.96 5.82 18.10
N TRP A 25 -14.59 6.90 17.41
CA TRP A 25 -13.27 7.50 17.54
C TRP A 25 -13.16 8.25 18.87
N PRO A 26 -12.00 8.21 19.54
CA PRO A 26 -11.69 9.18 20.58
C PRO A 26 -11.88 10.62 20.05
N GLU A 27 -12.60 11.45 20.80
CA GLU A 27 -13.04 12.83 20.45
C GLU A 27 -11.94 13.71 19.82
N HIS A 28 -10.68 13.49 20.20
CA HIS A 28 -9.55 14.24 19.66
C HIS A 28 -9.30 13.99 18.16
N ILE A 29 -9.56 12.80 17.63
CA ILE A 29 -9.36 12.48 16.20
C ILE A 29 -10.44 13.15 15.36
N GLU A 30 -11.69 13.12 15.83
CA GLU A 30 -12.81 13.82 15.18
C GLU A 30 -12.58 15.33 15.13
N LEU A 31 -12.16 15.92 16.26
CA LEU A 31 -11.87 17.36 16.34
C LEU A 31 -10.72 17.76 15.39
N LEU A 32 -9.73 16.89 15.20
CA LEU A 32 -8.61 17.14 14.29
C LEU A 32 -9.02 17.03 12.82
N LEU A 33 -9.84 16.04 12.45
CA LEU A 33 -10.43 15.95 11.11
C LEU A 33 -11.31 17.17 10.81
N ARG A 34 -12.13 17.60 11.79
CA ARG A 34 -12.92 18.83 11.69
C ARG A 34 -12.02 20.05 11.50
N ARG A 35 -10.92 20.17 12.26
CA ARG A 35 -9.95 21.27 12.11
C ARG A 35 -9.24 21.26 10.77
N LEU A 36 -8.88 20.09 10.23
CA LEU A 36 -8.27 19.96 8.90
C LEU A 36 -9.23 20.44 7.80
N ILE A 37 -10.47 19.95 7.83
CA ILE A 37 -11.50 20.35 6.86
C ILE A 37 -11.80 21.85 6.99
N TRP A 38 -11.85 22.35 8.23
CA TRP A 38 -12.09 23.77 8.50
C TRP A 38 -10.92 24.67 8.08
N ALA A 39 -9.67 24.30 8.38
CA ALA A 39 -8.49 25.03 7.94
C ALA A 39 -8.45 25.15 6.41
N ARG A 40 -8.80 24.07 5.71
CA ARG A 40 -8.89 24.08 4.25
C ARG A 40 -9.99 24.98 3.70
N LEU A 41 -11.16 24.97 4.34
CA LEU A 41 -12.24 25.90 4.00
C LEU A 41 -11.84 27.35 4.26
N VAL A 42 -11.10 27.61 5.34
CA VAL A 42 -10.63 28.95 5.72
C VAL A 42 -9.54 29.46 4.78
N GLU A 43 -8.56 28.64 4.40
CA GLU A 43 -7.54 28.96 3.39
C GLU A 43 -8.14 29.34 2.02
N LEU A 44 -9.29 28.77 1.66
CA LEU A 44 -10.01 29.13 0.44
C LEU A 44 -10.75 30.47 0.55
N THR A 45 -10.88 31.03 1.76
CA THR A 45 -11.68 32.23 2.04
C THR A 45 -10.90 33.43 2.55
N ASP A 46 -9.63 33.27 2.92
CA ASP A 46 -8.89 34.30 3.65
C ASP A 46 -7.55 34.65 2.97
N ASP A 47 -7.48 35.82 2.31
CA ASP A 47 -6.29 36.34 1.63
C ASP A 47 -5.21 36.87 2.61
N ASN A 48 -5.46 36.88 3.93
CA ASN A 48 -4.63 37.57 4.93
C ASN A 48 -4.29 36.77 6.21
N ALA A 49 -4.05 35.46 6.11
CA ALA A 49 -3.71 34.65 7.29
C ALA A 49 -2.26 34.88 7.79
N ASP A 50 -2.11 35.14 9.10
CA ASP A 50 -0.84 35.29 9.83
C ASP A 50 -0.08 33.94 9.88
N GLN A 51 1.00 33.85 9.09
CA GLN A 51 1.80 32.64 8.85
C GLN A 51 2.50 32.08 10.10
N SER A 52 2.57 32.84 11.21
CA SER A 52 3.35 32.44 12.40
C SER A 52 2.68 31.38 13.29
N LYS A 53 1.34 31.36 13.37
CA LYS A 53 0.56 30.32 14.11
C LYS A 53 0.17 29.12 13.27
N VAL A 54 0.12 29.31 11.96
CA VAL A 54 -0.23 28.30 10.95
C VAL A 54 0.78 27.14 11.00
N SER A 55 2.08 27.46 11.12
CA SER A 55 3.16 26.45 11.17
C SER A 55 3.00 25.37 12.25
N GLU A 56 2.78 25.69 13.54
CA GLU A 56 2.70 24.65 14.59
C GLU A 56 1.42 23.80 14.47
N SER A 57 0.31 24.42 14.06
CA SER A 57 -0.95 23.73 13.78
C SER A 57 -0.81 22.76 12.60
N ASP A 58 -0.11 23.16 11.55
CA ASP A 58 0.10 22.35 10.34
C ASP A 58 1.00 21.14 10.63
N HIS A 59 2.05 21.32 11.45
CA HIS A 59 2.90 20.20 11.87
C HIS A 59 2.13 19.18 12.71
N LEU A 60 1.24 19.63 13.60
CA LEU A 60 0.41 18.73 14.41
C LEU A 60 -0.62 18.01 13.54
N ALA A 61 -1.27 18.73 12.63
CA ALA A 61 -2.19 18.18 11.63
C ALA A 61 -1.50 17.10 10.77
N ALA A 62 -0.33 17.41 10.23
CA ALA A 62 0.47 16.47 9.45
C ALA A 62 0.83 15.21 10.25
N LYS A 63 1.24 15.37 11.51
CA LYS A 63 1.56 14.24 12.39
C LYS A 63 0.35 13.34 12.64
N VAL A 64 -0.83 13.93 12.79
CA VAL A 64 -2.08 13.19 13.01
C VAL A 64 -2.50 12.45 11.75
N CYS A 65 -2.47 13.10 10.58
CA CYS A 65 -2.73 12.44 9.29
C CYS A 65 -1.79 11.24 9.08
N TRP A 66 -0.51 11.39 9.43
CA TRP A 66 0.44 10.27 9.39
C TRP A 66 0.04 9.11 10.30
N MET A 67 -0.38 9.40 11.54
CA MET A 67 -0.83 8.38 12.49
C MET A 67 -2.09 7.66 11.99
N ILE A 68 -3.04 8.39 11.42
CA ILE A 68 -4.27 7.83 10.86
C ILE A 68 -3.94 6.96 9.64
N ALA A 69 -3.11 7.44 8.72
CA ALA A 69 -2.71 6.70 7.52
C ALA A 69 -1.98 5.39 7.88
N LYS A 70 -1.14 5.40 8.91
CA LYS A 70 -0.39 4.22 9.35
C LYS A 70 -1.23 3.22 10.15
N ASN A 71 -2.34 3.63 10.74
CA ASN A 71 -3.16 2.74 11.57
C ASN A 71 -3.86 1.68 10.67
N PRO A 72 -3.57 0.38 10.85
CA PRO A 72 -4.16 -0.69 10.03
C PRO A 72 -5.66 -0.89 10.29
N GLN A 73 -6.21 -0.24 11.32
CA GLN A 73 -7.64 -0.21 11.61
C GLN A 73 -8.32 1.04 11.08
N THR A 74 -7.69 1.88 10.26
CA THR A 74 -8.36 3.05 9.66
C THR A 74 -9.33 2.61 8.56
N SER A 75 -10.46 3.31 8.45
CA SER A 75 -11.51 2.94 7.50
C SER A 75 -11.09 3.30 6.07
N PRO A 76 -11.55 2.53 5.06
CA PRO A 76 -11.31 2.89 3.66
C PRO A 76 -11.83 4.29 3.31
N ALA A 77 -12.97 4.70 3.88
CA ALA A 77 -13.57 6.02 3.64
C ALA A 77 -12.69 7.17 4.16
N VAL A 78 -12.12 7.03 5.37
CA VAL A 78 -11.22 8.06 5.93
C VAL A 78 -9.92 8.13 5.13
N LEU A 79 -9.38 6.99 4.71
CA LEU A 79 -8.19 6.95 3.85
C LEU A 79 -8.44 7.62 2.50
N ASP A 80 -9.62 7.43 1.91
CA ASP A 80 -9.97 8.05 0.63
C ASP A 80 -10.12 9.57 0.74
N VAL A 81 -10.71 10.04 1.84
CA VAL A 81 -10.75 11.48 2.18
C VAL A 81 -9.33 12.02 2.35
N LEU A 82 -8.47 11.37 3.13
CA LEU A 82 -7.07 11.81 3.31
C LEU A 82 -6.31 11.87 1.99
N ALA A 83 -6.49 10.88 1.12
CA ALA A 83 -5.87 10.85 -0.22
C ALA A 83 -6.39 11.96 -1.14
N SER A 84 -7.61 12.48 -0.90
CA SER A 84 -8.19 13.58 -1.65
C SER A 84 -7.78 14.97 -1.14
N VAL A 85 -7.50 15.08 0.16
CA VAL A 85 -7.16 16.34 0.83
C VAL A 85 -5.67 16.66 0.70
N ASP A 86 -4.80 15.65 0.84
CA ASP A 86 -3.34 15.80 0.81
C ASP A 86 -2.71 14.91 -0.26
N SER A 87 -2.16 15.54 -1.31
CA SER A 87 -1.72 14.81 -2.50
C SER A 87 -0.32 14.21 -2.42
N SER A 88 0.53 14.50 -1.42
CA SER A 88 1.97 14.14 -1.53
C SER A 88 2.61 13.53 -0.29
N VAL A 89 2.33 14.00 0.93
CA VAL A 89 3.14 13.61 2.11
C VAL A 89 2.73 12.25 2.70
N PHE A 90 1.45 11.91 2.67
CA PHE A 90 0.92 10.68 3.30
C PHE A 90 0.53 9.59 2.29
N ALA A 91 0.58 9.89 0.99
CA ALA A 91 0.15 9.00 -0.07
C ALA A 91 0.80 7.60 0.03
N GLU A 92 2.07 7.54 0.40
CA GLU A 92 2.79 6.27 0.62
C GLU A 92 2.18 5.47 1.77
N ARG A 93 1.92 6.12 2.92
CA ARG A 93 1.34 5.45 4.10
C ARG A 93 -0.11 5.03 3.86
N ILE A 94 -0.86 5.81 3.09
CA ILE A 94 -2.22 5.46 2.66
C ILE A 94 -2.15 4.24 1.74
N ALA A 95 -1.22 4.21 0.77
CA ALA A 95 -1.04 3.08 -0.12
C ALA A 95 -0.55 1.81 0.59
N GLU A 96 0.28 1.92 1.63
CA GLU A 96 0.70 0.79 2.47
C GLU A 96 -0.44 0.22 3.34
N ASN A 97 -1.51 0.98 3.58
CA ASN A 97 -2.53 0.58 4.53
C ASN A 97 -3.34 -0.63 4.03
N PRO A 98 -3.47 -1.71 4.81
CA PRO A 98 -4.19 -2.92 4.38
C PRO A 98 -5.70 -2.73 4.20
N ASN A 99 -6.28 -1.58 4.62
CA ASN A 99 -7.67 -1.22 4.38
C ASN A 99 -7.84 -0.17 3.27
N ALA A 100 -6.76 0.20 2.57
CA ALA A 100 -6.87 1.11 1.43
C ALA A 100 -7.83 0.53 0.38
N ALA A 101 -8.80 1.33 -0.04
CA ALA A 101 -9.79 0.89 -1.02
C ALA A 101 -9.12 0.69 -2.40
N PRO A 102 -9.58 -0.28 -3.21
CA PRO A 102 -9.15 -0.46 -4.58
C PRO A 102 -9.18 0.82 -5.43
N SER A 103 -10.20 1.66 -5.27
CA SER A 103 -10.33 2.94 -5.98
C SER A 103 -9.26 3.95 -5.56
N THR A 104 -8.93 4.01 -4.27
CA THR A 104 -7.87 4.86 -3.74
C THR A 104 -6.51 4.40 -4.27
N LEU A 105 -6.25 3.08 -4.25
CA LEU A 105 -5.02 2.49 -4.79
C LEU A 105 -4.87 2.74 -6.30
N ALA A 106 -5.96 2.61 -7.06
CA ALA A 106 -5.97 2.93 -8.49
C ALA A 106 -5.58 4.39 -8.77
N ARG A 107 -6.05 5.34 -7.95
CA ARG A 107 -5.66 6.75 -8.05
C ARG A 107 -4.18 6.95 -7.68
N LEU A 108 -3.69 6.29 -6.64
CA LEU A 108 -2.30 6.39 -6.19
C LEU A 108 -1.30 5.68 -7.11
N ALA A 109 -1.75 4.74 -7.95
CA ALA A 109 -0.90 4.08 -8.95
C ALA A 109 -0.32 5.05 -9.99
N GLY A 110 -0.98 6.19 -10.23
CA GLY A 110 -0.48 7.25 -11.11
C GLY A 110 0.34 8.34 -10.40
N HIS A 111 0.68 8.15 -9.12
CA HIS A 111 1.34 9.17 -8.32
C HIS A 111 2.79 9.42 -8.78
N ALA A 112 3.26 10.67 -8.74
CA ALA A 112 4.58 11.06 -9.25
C ALA A 112 5.75 10.38 -8.51
N SER A 113 5.60 10.14 -7.20
CA SER A 113 6.61 9.46 -6.40
C SER A 113 6.62 7.94 -6.65
N PRO A 114 7.76 7.34 -7.05
CA PRO A 114 7.89 5.89 -7.19
C PRO A 114 7.65 5.13 -5.90
N ALA A 115 7.98 5.71 -4.74
CA ALA A 115 7.76 5.08 -3.43
C ALA A 115 6.26 4.82 -3.17
N VAL A 116 5.39 5.73 -3.60
CA VAL A 116 3.93 5.55 -3.52
C VAL A 116 3.49 4.42 -4.45
N ARG A 117 4.02 4.36 -5.67
CA ARG A 117 3.66 3.30 -6.63
C ARG A 117 4.17 1.92 -6.20
N ILE A 118 5.33 1.86 -5.55
CA ILE A 118 5.83 0.66 -4.86
C ILE A 118 4.86 0.23 -3.77
N ALA A 119 4.46 1.15 -2.88
CA ALA A 119 3.49 0.85 -1.82
C ALA A 119 2.15 0.34 -2.38
N VAL A 120 1.68 0.89 -3.51
CA VAL A 120 0.51 0.37 -4.22
C VAL A 120 0.79 -1.04 -4.75
N ALA A 121 1.91 -1.31 -5.41
CA ALA A 121 2.24 -2.63 -5.93
C ALA A 121 2.35 -3.72 -4.83
N GLU A 122 2.76 -3.34 -3.62
CA GLU A 122 2.91 -4.24 -2.48
C GLU A 122 1.61 -4.46 -1.70
N ASN A 123 0.59 -3.62 -1.89
CA ASN A 123 -0.67 -3.75 -1.18
C ASN A 123 -1.49 -4.94 -1.69
N ILE A 124 -1.96 -5.77 -0.77
CA ILE A 124 -2.75 -6.98 -1.05
C ILE A 124 -4.12 -6.70 -1.70
N ASN A 125 -4.69 -5.52 -1.49
CA ASN A 125 -5.97 -5.10 -2.06
C ASN A 125 -5.81 -4.44 -3.45
N THR A 126 -4.59 -4.33 -3.97
CA THR A 126 -4.36 -3.72 -5.28
C THR A 126 -4.96 -4.58 -6.38
N PRO A 127 -5.87 -4.03 -7.20
CA PRO A 127 -6.50 -4.78 -8.28
C PRO A 127 -5.48 -5.27 -9.30
N VAL A 128 -5.77 -6.41 -9.91
CA VAL A 128 -4.88 -7.02 -10.93
C VAL A 128 -4.71 -6.10 -12.14
N GLU A 129 -5.73 -5.31 -12.49
CA GLU A 129 -5.68 -4.32 -13.57
C GLU A 129 -4.64 -3.24 -13.28
N ILE A 130 -4.48 -2.85 -12.02
CA ILE A 130 -3.49 -1.86 -11.59
C ILE A 130 -2.08 -2.50 -11.58
N LEU A 131 -1.95 -3.73 -11.12
CA LEU A 131 -0.69 -4.48 -11.20
C LEU A 131 -0.24 -4.65 -12.67
N ASN A 132 -1.16 -4.91 -13.60
CA ASN A 132 -0.87 -4.98 -15.04
C ASN A 132 -0.32 -3.67 -15.61
N ILE A 133 -0.69 -2.53 -15.03
CA ILE A 133 -0.14 -1.23 -15.42
C ILE A 133 1.26 -1.06 -14.83
N LEU A 134 1.41 -1.33 -13.53
CA LEU A 134 2.67 -1.13 -12.79
C LEU A 134 3.79 -2.08 -13.24
N VAL A 135 3.48 -3.21 -13.87
CA VAL A 135 4.51 -4.12 -14.42
C VAL A 135 5.36 -3.44 -15.51
N ASN A 136 4.79 -2.43 -16.17
CA ASN A 136 5.45 -1.63 -17.20
C ASN A 136 5.81 -0.22 -16.69
N ASP A 137 5.89 -0.03 -15.37
CA ASP A 137 6.24 1.27 -14.77
C ASP A 137 7.59 1.75 -15.30
N GLU A 138 7.72 3.05 -15.55
CA GLU A 138 8.97 3.64 -16.04
C GLU A 138 10.15 3.45 -15.06
N HIS A 139 9.86 3.40 -13.75
CA HIS A 139 10.87 3.24 -12.71
C HIS A 139 11.17 1.78 -12.43
N ALA A 140 12.44 1.41 -12.62
CA ALA A 140 12.92 0.04 -12.39
C ALA A 140 12.70 -0.45 -10.94
N ASP A 141 12.71 0.45 -9.94
CA ASP A 141 12.48 0.07 -8.53
C ASP A 141 11.04 -0.41 -8.29
N VAL A 142 10.06 0.19 -8.98
CA VAL A 142 8.65 -0.26 -8.94
C VAL A 142 8.54 -1.66 -9.53
N ARG A 143 9.12 -1.86 -10.73
CA ARG A 143 9.16 -3.17 -11.40
C ARG A 143 9.92 -4.22 -10.57
N PHE A 144 10.98 -3.80 -9.88
CA PHE A 144 11.76 -4.68 -9.00
C PHE A 144 10.94 -5.13 -7.79
N SER A 145 10.22 -4.24 -7.11
CA SER A 145 9.34 -4.60 -5.99
C SER A 145 8.28 -5.63 -6.43
N MET A 146 7.66 -5.42 -7.60
CA MET A 146 6.75 -6.40 -8.19
C MET A 146 7.43 -7.76 -8.44
N ALA A 147 8.67 -7.77 -8.92
CA ALA A 147 9.44 -8.99 -9.11
C ALA A 147 9.78 -9.73 -7.80
N GLU A 148 9.76 -9.05 -6.65
CA GLU A 148 9.90 -9.67 -5.33
C GLU A 148 8.60 -10.25 -4.78
N ASN A 149 7.45 -9.85 -5.33
CA ASN A 149 6.13 -10.27 -4.86
C ASN A 149 5.83 -11.71 -5.29
N HIS A 150 5.74 -12.62 -4.30
CA HIS A 150 5.48 -14.05 -4.53
C HIS A 150 4.00 -14.36 -4.78
N ASN A 151 3.12 -13.38 -4.56
CA ASN A 151 1.68 -13.50 -4.83
C ASN A 151 1.31 -12.98 -6.23
N LEU A 152 2.27 -12.43 -6.97
CA LEU A 152 2.05 -11.98 -8.34
C LEU A 152 1.80 -13.18 -9.26
N SER A 153 0.97 -13.00 -10.28
CA SER A 153 0.68 -14.08 -11.24
C SER A 153 1.95 -14.52 -11.99
N GLU A 154 2.00 -15.80 -12.38
CA GLU A 154 3.11 -16.33 -13.18
C GLU A 154 3.27 -15.55 -14.49
N GLU A 155 2.17 -15.13 -15.11
CA GLU A 155 2.17 -14.33 -16.34
C GLU A 155 2.89 -12.99 -16.17
N LEU A 156 2.61 -12.26 -15.08
CA LEU A 156 3.28 -10.98 -14.81
C LEU A 156 4.76 -11.17 -14.43
N LEU A 157 5.09 -12.24 -13.70
CA LEU A 157 6.48 -12.57 -13.40
C LEU A 157 7.27 -12.99 -14.65
N GLN A 158 6.62 -13.62 -15.64
CA GLN A 158 7.25 -13.92 -16.94
C GLN A 158 7.53 -12.64 -17.73
N LEU A 159 6.63 -11.66 -17.71
CA LEU A 159 6.87 -10.34 -18.30
C LEU A 159 8.08 -9.66 -17.64
N LEU A 160 8.12 -9.61 -16.31
CA LEU A 160 9.25 -9.04 -15.57
C LEU A 160 10.54 -9.83 -15.77
N ALA A 161 10.49 -11.14 -16.04
CA ALA A 161 11.68 -11.94 -16.32
C ALA A 161 12.33 -11.60 -17.68
N ALA A 162 11.60 -10.92 -18.57
CA ALA A 162 12.06 -10.39 -19.85
C ALA A 162 12.33 -8.87 -19.82
N ASP A 163 12.34 -8.26 -18.63
CA ASP A 163 12.60 -6.83 -18.45
C ASP A 163 13.98 -6.41 -19.01
N GLU A 164 14.06 -5.18 -19.52
CA GLU A 164 15.30 -4.56 -19.98
C GLU A 164 16.35 -4.42 -18.87
N ASN A 165 15.90 -4.23 -17.62
CA ASN A 165 16.76 -4.15 -16.46
C ASN A 165 17.12 -5.55 -15.98
N CYS A 166 18.41 -5.88 -16.08
CA CYS A 166 18.92 -7.21 -15.73
C CYS A 166 18.68 -7.59 -14.26
N TYR A 167 18.61 -6.63 -13.33
CA TYR A 167 18.31 -6.90 -11.92
C TYR A 167 16.85 -7.29 -11.72
N VAL A 168 15.92 -6.59 -12.37
CA VAL A 168 14.49 -6.92 -12.37
C VAL A 168 14.28 -8.30 -13.00
N ALA A 169 14.83 -8.52 -14.20
CA ALA A 169 14.75 -9.79 -14.91
C ALA A 169 15.32 -10.97 -14.13
N HIS A 170 16.47 -10.76 -13.47
CA HIS A 170 17.07 -11.77 -12.62
C HIS A 170 16.20 -12.07 -11.40
N ARG A 171 15.66 -11.04 -10.73
CA ARG A 171 14.84 -11.23 -9.54
C ARG A 171 13.53 -11.93 -9.86
N ALA A 172 12.83 -11.50 -10.92
CA ALA A 172 11.58 -12.11 -11.35
C ALA A 172 11.74 -13.59 -11.66
N ARG A 173 12.83 -13.97 -12.35
CA ARG A 173 13.15 -15.39 -12.65
C ARG A 173 13.39 -16.22 -11.39
N ARG A 174 14.04 -15.64 -10.37
CA ARG A 174 14.21 -16.31 -9.07
C ARG A 174 12.89 -16.52 -8.35
N THR A 175 12.02 -15.51 -8.36
CA THR A 175 10.68 -15.61 -7.78
C THR A 175 9.83 -16.63 -8.53
N LEU A 176 9.83 -16.59 -9.87
CA LEU A 176 9.14 -17.56 -10.73
C LEU A 176 9.58 -19.00 -10.44
N ASN A 177 10.89 -19.26 -10.37
CA ASN A 177 11.43 -20.58 -10.03
C ASN A 177 11.02 -21.07 -8.63
N ARG A 178 10.67 -20.15 -7.71
CA ARG A 178 10.24 -20.50 -6.37
C ARG A 178 8.74 -20.84 -6.31
N ILE A 179 7.90 -20.12 -7.04
CA ILE A 179 6.45 -20.34 -7.08
C ILE A 179 6.06 -21.49 -8.03
N ALA A 180 6.77 -21.59 -9.15
CA ALA A 180 6.54 -22.54 -10.22
C ALA A 180 7.90 -23.10 -10.66
N PRO A 181 8.52 -23.99 -9.86
CA PRO A 181 9.78 -24.60 -10.23
C PRO A 181 9.59 -25.30 -11.59
N PRO A 182 10.41 -24.98 -12.61
CA PRO A 182 10.30 -25.66 -13.89
C PRO A 182 10.37 -27.16 -13.62
N ALA A 183 9.31 -27.87 -14.05
CA ALA A 183 9.09 -29.28 -13.76
C ALA A 183 10.44 -29.99 -13.73
N LEU A 184 10.84 -30.45 -12.54
CA LEU A 184 12.13 -31.09 -12.29
C LEU A 184 12.45 -31.92 -13.53
N VAL A 185 13.41 -31.46 -14.34
CA VAL A 185 14.04 -32.34 -15.32
C VAL A 185 14.46 -33.49 -14.45
N LYS A 186 13.77 -34.63 -14.59
CA LYS A 186 14.20 -35.89 -14.01
C LYS A 186 15.57 -36.10 -14.63
N MET A 187 16.62 -35.57 -14.00
CA MET A 187 17.97 -35.97 -14.30
C MET A 187 17.92 -37.47 -14.03
N PRO A 188 18.06 -38.31 -15.07
CA PRO A 188 18.21 -39.73 -14.79
C PRO A 188 19.42 -39.82 -13.88
N MET A 189 19.20 -40.32 -12.67
CA MET A 189 20.25 -40.68 -11.73
C MET A 189 21.05 -41.82 -12.36
N SER A 190 21.89 -41.51 -13.35
CA SER A 190 22.95 -42.37 -13.85
C SER A 190 24.29 -41.80 -13.41
N PHE A 191 24.45 -41.58 -12.11
CA PHE A 191 25.77 -41.35 -11.53
C PHE A 191 26.37 -42.70 -11.12
N ASN A 192 27.07 -43.31 -12.08
CA ASN A 192 28.18 -44.24 -11.92
C ASN A 192 28.31 -45.03 -10.59
N GLN A 193 27.79 -46.25 -10.55
CA GLN A 193 28.22 -47.28 -9.57
C GLN A 193 29.53 -48.00 -9.95
N ARG A 194 30.25 -47.56 -10.99
CA ARG A 194 31.44 -48.27 -11.52
C ARG A 194 32.81 -47.83 -10.97
N ALA A 195 32.85 -47.17 -9.81
CA ALA A 195 34.11 -46.87 -9.11
C ALA A 195 34.24 -47.55 -7.73
N ARG A 196 33.57 -48.69 -7.49
CA ARG A 196 33.72 -49.48 -6.24
C ARG A 196 34.15 -50.94 -6.43
N VAL A 197 34.68 -51.32 -7.60
CA VAL A 197 35.13 -52.71 -7.85
C VAL A 197 36.66 -52.91 -7.73
N SER A 198 37.48 -51.86 -7.56
CA SER A 198 38.95 -52.03 -7.63
C SER A 198 39.74 -52.00 -6.32
N LEU A 199 39.13 -52.16 -5.13
CA LEU A 199 39.90 -52.19 -3.85
C LEU A 199 39.46 -53.28 -2.85
N ARG A 200 39.18 -54.51 -3.32
CA ARG A 200 39.16 -55.72 -2.45
C ARG A 200 39.78 -56.95 -3.12
N LYS A 201 40.91 -56.77 -3.83
CA LYS A 201 41.74 -57.89 -4.32
C LYS A 201 43.22 -57.83 -3.89
N VAL A 202 43.52 -57.13 -2.79
CA VAL A 202 44.89 -57.09 -2.19
C VAL A 202 44.88 -57.47 -0.70
N ALA A 203 43.84 -58.14 -0.21
CA ALA A 203 43.83 -58.71 1.15
C ALA A 203 43.47 -60.19 1.12
N MET A 204 44.23 -60.97 0.34
CA MET A 204 44.42 -62.41 0.48
C MET A 204 45.79 -62.80 -0.09
N SER A 205 46.83 -62.36 0.61
CA SER A 205 48.19 -62.92 0.57
C SER A 205 48.76 -62.86 1.98
#